data_AF-A0A8S1F605-F1
#
_entry.id   AF-A0A8S1F605-F1
#
_cell.length_a   1.000
_cell.length_b   1.000
_cell.length_c   1.000
_cell.angle_alpha   90.00
_cell.angle_beta   90.00
_cell.angle_gamma   90.00
#
_symmetry.space_group_name_H-M   'P 1'
#
loop_
_entity.id
_entity.type
_entity.pdbx_description
1 polymer ?
#
loop_
_entity_poly.entity_id
_entity_poly.type
_entity_poly.pdbx_seq_one_letter_code
_entity_poly.pdbx_strand_id
1 'polypeptide(L)'
;MEAVDLKAQTIEKIKSTEFHVFAVDNWTDLGVNNGAELVAPSYWGFFNSTFLPIVMLYAVLWYAVNTVVTTHCWTSYQEGIKRKRLINVTTSLIHSFISGVYILAFFCLNTRLAFASPLHYYTNLDSQIIILSIGYFFYDGFDLIVNDKLSISTGVLLFHHTASIFVLSTAVLSQKFLLYAYWAMLMEMSSIFLHARSILHISKLSTTSMIGFSKVISYANLIAFIVFRFFVQTFLVGWAWTNLDHMHRAFAFIAFGGGLCFFIINVSLFLRILHSDGFLLSSVVSQDRLDALLEDNEYSDSFESVAQSEKKELLDV
;
A
#
# COMPACT_ATOMS: atom_id res chain seq x y z
N MET A 1 20.76 16.91 -25.83
CA MET A 1 21.93 17.34 -25.04
C MET A 1 21.60 18.61 -24.27
N GLU A 2 21.13 19.66 -24.96
CA GLU A 2 20.74 20.95 -24.36
C GLU A 2 19.63 20.88 -23.29
N ALA A 3 18.55 20.11 -23.52
CA ALA A 3 17.47 19.95 -22.53
C ALA A 3 17.89 19.16 -21.26
N VAL A 4 18.86 18.25 -21.39
CA VAL A 4 19.39 17.47 -20.26
C VAL A 4 20.28 18.36 -19.40
N ASP A 5 21.06 19.24 -20.04
CA ASP A 5 21.95 20.18 -19.38
C ASP A 5 21.16 21.28 -18.65
N LEU A 6 20.11 21.82 -19.28
CA LEU A 6 19.19 22.76 -18.65
C LEU A 6 18.50 22.16 -17.41
N LYS A 7 18.04 20.92 -17.49
CA LYS A 7 17.42 20.21 -16.36
C LYS A 7 18.41 20.00 -15.21
N ALA A 8 19.65 19.60 -15.52
CA ALA A 8 20.69 19.44 -14.50
C ALA A 8 20.97 20.77 -13.79
N GLN A 9 21.08 21.86 -14.54
CA GLN A 9 21.26 23.21 -13.99
C GLN A 9 20.07 23.65 -13.13
N THR A 10 18.82 23.38 -13.54
CA THR A 10 17.63 23.69 -12.73
C THR A 10 17.62 22.88 -11.42
N ILE A 11 18.03 21.61 -11.47
CA ILE A 11 18.13 20.78 -10.25
C ILE A 11 19.21 21.31 -9.31
N GLU A 12 20.37 21.73 -9.83
CA GLU A 12 21.40 22.38 -9.00
C GLU A 12 20.90 23.70 -8.39
N LYS A 13 20.13 24.48 -9.15
CA LYS A 13 19.51 25.70 -8.65
C LYS A 13 18.55 25.44 -7.49
N ILE A 14 17.68 24.44 -7.60
CA ILE A 14 16.80 24.00 -6.49
C ILE A 14 17.62 23.57 -5.27
N LYS A 15 18.74 22.90 -5.51
CA LYS A 15 19.64 22.47 -4.44
C LYS A 15 20.33 23.64 -3.73
N SER A 16 20.32 24.84 -4.31
CA SER A 16 20.95 26.05 -3.75
C SER A 16 19.96 26.99 -3.05
N THR A 17 18.67 26.95 -3.40
CA THR A 17 17.61 27.81 -2.85
C THR A 17 17.22 27.46 -1.41
N GLU A 18 16.67 28.43 -0.68
CA GLU A 18 16.13 28.22 0.68
C GLU A 18 15.02 27.17 0.69
N PHE A 19 15.00 26.37 1.76
CA PHE A 19 14.07 25.25 1.90
C PHE A 19 12.78 25.69 2.60
N HIS A 20 11.64 25.47 1.95
CA HIS A 20 10.32 25.71 2.52
C HIS A 20 9.50 24.41 2.51
N VAL A 21 8.90 24.08 3.66
CA VAL A 21 8.10 22.85 3.84
C VAL A 21 6.76 22.92 3.08
N PHE A 22 6.16 24.12 3.01
CA PHE A 22 4.94 24.38 2.25
C PHE A 22 5.23 25.46 1.20
N ALA A 23 6.08 25.12 0.23
CA ALA A 23 6.27 25.96 -0.94
C ALA A 23 5.10 25.78 -1.93
N VAL A 24 4.70 26.89 -2.56
CA VAL A 24 3.92 26.82 -3.79
C VAL A 24 4.87 26.36 -4.89
N ASP A 25 4.50 25.28 -5.60
CA ASP A 25 5.29 24.79 -6.74
C ASP A 25 5.22 25.81 -7.87
N ASN A 26 6.36 26.44 -8.18
CA ASN A 26 6.50 27.42 -9.26
C ASN A 26 7.50 26.97 -10.34
N TRP A 27 7.88 25.69 -10.35
CA TRP A 27 8.94 25.17 -11.23
C TRP A 27 8.39 24.29 -12.36
N THR A 28 7.70 24.92 -13.30
CA THR A 28 7.09 24.27 -14.48
C THR A 28 8.10 23.56 -15.38
N ASP A 29 9.37 23.96 -15.36
CA ASP A 29 10.44 23.46 -16.24
C ASP A 29 10.98 22.06 -15.89
N LEU A 30 10.63 21.53 -14.70
CA LEU A 30 11.08 20.21 -14.24
C LEU A 30 10.18 19.06 -14.69
N GLY A 31 9.06 19.42 -15.31
CA GLY A 31 7.97 18.53 -15.69
C GLY A 31 7.54 18.71 -17.13
N VAL A 32 6.46 18.01 -17.49
CA VAL A 32 5.78 18.23 -18.78
C VAL A 32 4.91 19.48 -18.66
N ASN A 33 5.31 20.59 -19.28
CA ASN A 33 4.52 21.83 -19.27
C ASN A 33 3.37 21.75 -20.31
N ASN A 34 2.29 21.09 -19.93
CA ASN A 34 1.11 20.84 -20.77
C ASN A 34 -0.22 21.34 -20.17
N GLY A 35 -0.17 22.02 -19.00
CA GLY A 35 -1.37 22.47 -18.27
C GLY A 35 -2.26 21.34 -17.76
N ALA A 36 -1.80 20.08 -17.74
CA ALA A 36 -2.59 18.93 -17.32
C ALA A 36 -3.07 19.05 -15.86
N GLU A 37 -2.37 19.80 -15.03
CA GLU A 37 -2.75 20.11 -13.66
C GLU A 37 -4.02 20.97 -13.56
N LEU A 38 -4.36 21.75 -14.59
CA LEU A 38 -5.50 22.68 -14.60
C LEU A 38 -6.75 22.10 -15.28
N VAL A 39 -6.68 20.89 -15.81
CA VAL A 39 -7.80 20.19 -16.45
C VAL A 39 -8.15 18.90 -15.71
N ALA A 40 -9.35 18.37 -15.94
CA ALA A 40 -9.73 17.08 -15.37
C ALA A 40 -8.81 15.96 -15.90
N PRO A 41 -8.41 14.99 -15.05
CA PRO A 41 -7.55 13.90 -15.48
C PRO A 41 -8.22 13.08 -16.57
N SER A 42 -7.52 12.92 -17.69
CA SER A 42 -7.98 12.05 -18.79
C SER A 42 -7.58 10.61 -18.51
N TYR A 43 -8.58 9.75 -18.34
CA TYR A 43 -8.38 8.31 -18.22
C TYR A 43 -8.33 7.60 -19.58
N TRP A 44 -8.47 8.33 -20.69
CA TRP A 44 -8.32 7.76 -22.04
C TRP A 44 -6.93 7.15 -22.26
N GLY A 45 -5.92 7.72 -21.59
CA GLY A 45 -4.57 7.16 -21.58
C GLY A 45 -4.50 5.74 -21.01
N PHE A 46 -5.48 5.29 -20.21
CA PHE A 46 -5.52 3.91 -19.73
C PHE A 46 -5.68 2.91 -20.88
N PHE A 47 -6.48 3.23 -21.90
CA PHE A 47 -6.76 2.35 -23.03
C PHE A 47 -5.89 2.63 -24.26
N ASN A 48 -5.47 3.87 -24.45
CA ASN A 48 -4.78 4.33 -25.66
C ASN A 48 -3.30 4.68 -25.43
N SER A 49 -2.66 4.10 -24.40
CA SER A 49 -1.23 4.30 -24.13
C SER A 49 -0.54 3.01 -23.72
N THR A 50 0.79 3.07 -23.58
CA THR A 50 1.62 1.97 -23.07
C THR A 50 1.43 1.72 -21.57
N PHE A 51 0.66 2.56 -20.86
CA PHE A 51 0.47 2.46 -19.41
C PHE A 51 -0.10 1.09 -18.99
N LEU A 52 -1.24 0.68 -19.55
CA LEU A 52 -1.89 -0.58 -19.17
C LEU A 52 -1.04 -1.81 -19.50
N PRO A 53 -0.41 -1.93 -20.68
CA PRO A 53 0.56 -3.00 -20.94
C PRO A 53 1.70 -3.08 -19.92
N ILE A 54 2.25 -1.95 -19.48
CA ILE A 54 3.32 -1.92 -18.47
C ILE A 54 2.79 -2.35 -17.09
N VAL A 55 1.59 -1.91 -16.69
CA VAL A 55 0.94 -2.36 -15.46
C VAL A 55 0.74 -3.88 -15.48
N MET A 56 0.27 -4.44 -16.60
CA MET A 56 0.07 -5.88 -16.76
C MET A 56 1.41 -6.65 -16.72
N LEU A 57 2.47 -6.09 -17.31
CA LEU A 57 3.80 -6.67 -17.21
C LEU A 57 4.28 -6.75 -15.75
N TYR A 58 4.10 -5.68 -14.96
CA TYR A 58 4.40 -5.70 -13.54
C TYR A 58 3.49 -6.65 -12.74
N ALA A 59 2.21 -6.76 -13.09
CA ALA A 59 1.32 -7.73 -12.46
C ALA A 59 1.79 -9.19 -12.70
N VAL A 60 2.26 -9.50 -13.92
CA VAL A 60 2.87 -10.81 -14.24
C VAL A 60 4.18 -11.01 -13.47
N LEU A 61 5.00 -9.96 -13.31
CA LEU A 61 6.18 -10.02 -12.46
C LEU A 61 5.80 -10.37 -11.00
N TRP A 62 4.76 -9.75 -10.45
CA TRP A 62 4.29 -10.04 -9.09
C TRP A 62 3.71 -11.44 -8.95
N TYR A 63 3.02 -11.95 -9.96
CA TYR A 63 2.61 -13.35 -10.03
C TYR A 63 3.82 -14.30 -10.00
N ALA A 64 4.89 -13.99 -10.74
CA ALA A 64 6.13 -14.77 -10.71
C ALA A 64 6.80 -14.72 -9.32
N VAL A 65 6.85 -13.55 -8.68
CA VAL A 65 7.36 -13.41 -7.31
C VAL A 65 6.53 -14.25 -6.32
N ASN A 66 5.21 -14.18 -6.40
CA ASN A 66 4.33 -14.98 -5.55
C ASN A 66 4.51 -16.49 -5.78
N THR A 67 4.73 -16.90 -7.03
CA THR A 67 5.05 -18.30 -7.36
C THR A 67 6.35 -18.75 -6.70
N VAL A 68 7.41 -17.92 -6.75
CA VAL A 68 8.68 -18.18 -6.07
C VAL A 68 8.50 -18.26 -4.55
N VAL A 69 7.70 -17.37 -3.96
CA VAL A 69 7.36 -17.43 -2.53
C VAL A 69 6.60 -18.72 -2.21
N THR A 70 5.66 -19.13 -3.07
CA THR A 70 4.89 -20.36 -2.89
C THR A 70 5.76 -21.62 -2.96
N THR A 71 6.78 -21.65 -3.81
CA THR A 71 7.66 -22.82 -3.96
C THR A 71 8.74 -22.90 -2.90
N HIS A 72 9.26 -21.76 -2.42
CA HIS A 72 10.42 -21.73 -1.52
C HIS A 72 10.11 -21.34 -0.08
N CYS A 73 9.04 -20.60 0.19
CA CYS A 73 8.69 -20.15 1.53
C CYS A 73 7.54 -20.99 2.11
N TRP A 74 7.53 -21.11 3.45
CA TRP A 74 6.43 -21.74 4.21
C TRP A 74 6.08 -23.18 3.78
N THR A 75 7.07 -23.92 3.26
CA THR A 75 6.90 -25.33 2.82
C THR A 75 6.67 -26.29 3.99
N SER A 76 7.03 -25.89 5.21
CA SER A 76 6.76 -26.66 6.43
C SER A 76 5.32 -26.56 6.94
N TYR A 77 4.55 -25.59 6.45
CA TYR A 77 3.13 -25.43 6.82
C TYR A 77 2.27 -26.30 5.91
N GLN A 78 1.24 -26.94 6.47
CA GLN A 78 0.25 -27.68 5.67
C GLN A 78 -0.50 -26.74 4.72
N GLU A 79 -0.87 -27.26 3.55
CA GLU A 79 -1.73 -26.55 2.61
C GLU A 79 -3.05 -26.16 3.28
N GLY A 80 -3.43 -24.89 3.11
CA GLY A 80 -4.62 -24.34 3.74
C GLY A 80 -4.56 -22.83 3.92
N ILE A 81 -5.58 -22.28 4.57
CA ILE A 81 -5.80 -20.83 4.71
C ILE A 81 -4.59 -20.14 5.37
N LYS A 82 -3.98 -20.76 6.39
CA LYS A 82 -2.84 -20.17 7.12
C LYS A 82 -1.60 -20.03 6.24
N ARG A 83 -1.25 -21.08 5.48
CA ARG A 83 -0.10 -21.06 4.56
C ARG A 83 -0.31 -20.02 3.46
N LYS A 84 -1.51 -19.98 2.89
CA LYS A 84 -1.88 -18.99 1.86
C LYS A 84 -1.74 -17.55 2.37
N ARG A 85 -2.25 -17.26 3.57
CA ARG A 85 -2.07 -15.94 4.21
C ARG A 85 -0.60 -15.59 4.41
N LEU A 86 0.24 -16.54 4.80
CA LEU A 86 1.69 -16.32 4.94
C LEU A 86 2.35 -15.99 3.60
N ILE A 87 1.99 -16.69 2.53
CA ILE A 87 2.50 -16.42 1.17
C ILE A 87 2.10 -15.02 0.70
N ASN A 88 0.83 -14.65 0.86
CA ASN A 88 0.33 -13.34 0.44
C ASN A 88 1.00 -12.22 1.22
N VAL A 89 1.03 -12.31 2.56
CA VAL A 89 1.71 -11.30 3.41
C VAL A 89 3.21 -11.24 3.12
N THR A 90 3.86 -12.35 2.77
CA THR A 90 5.28 -12.35 2.35
C THR A 90 5.46 -11.61 1.03
N THR A 91 4.56 -11.80 0.07
CA THR A 91 4.58 -11.06 -1.20
C THR A 91 4.36 -9.56 -0.96
N SER A 92 3.42 -9.19 -0.08
CA SER A 92 3.20 -7.80 0.35
C SER A 92 4.41 -7.20 1.07
N LEU A 93 5.12 -8.01 1.88
CA LEU A 93 6.36 -7.59 2.53
C LEU A 93 7.45 -7.29 1.49
N ILE A 94 7.63 -8.14 0.48
CA ILE A 94 8.58 -7.89 -0.61
C ILE A 94 8.21 -6.60 -1.36
N HIS A 95 6.93 -6.41 -1.67
CA HIS A 95 6.45 -5.17 -2.30
C HIS A 95 6.80 -3.93 -1.49
N SER A 96 6.31 -3.86 -0.26
CA SER A 96 6.52 -2.71 0.64
C SER A 96 8.00 -2.47 0.93
N PHE A 97 8.83 -3.51 0.98
CA PHE A 97 10.28 -3.35 1.12
C PHE A 97 10.91 -2.71 -0.11
N ILE A 98 10.61 -3.20 -1.31
CA ILE A 98 11.16 -2.65 -2.56
C ILE A 98 10.69 -1.21 -2.77
N SER A 99 9.38 -0.96 -2.69
CA SER A 99 8.80 0.36 -2.94
C SER A 99 9.12 1.36 -1.83
N GLY A 100 8.93 0.95 -0.56
CA GLY A 100 9.17 1.80 0.60
C GLY A 100 10.63 2.23 0.73
N VAL A 101 11.58 1.28 0.69
CA VAL A 101 13.01 1.59 0.84
C VAL A 101 13.50 2.47 -0.31
N TYR A 102 13.09 2.18 -1.55
CA TYR A 102 13.45 3.00 -2.70
C TYR A 102 12.94 4.44 -2.54
N ILE A 103 11.67 4.61 -2.17
CA ILE A 103 11.06 5.94 -2.06
C ILE A 103 11.62 6.71 -0.86
N LEU A 104 11.90 6.05 0.26
CA LEU A 104 12.59 6.67 1.39
C LEU A 104 14.00 7.13 1.00
N ALA A 105 14.77 6.29 0.31
CA ALA A 105 16.09 6.64 -0.18
C ALA A 105 16.01 7.83 -1.17
N PHE A 106 15.08 7.79 -2.12
CA PHE A 106 14.84 8.89 -3.05
C PHE A 106 14.52 10.19 -2.30
N PHE A 107 13.61 10.13 -1.33
CA PHE A 107 13.21 11.28 -0.52
C PHE A 107 14.39 11.86 0.26
N CYS A 108 15.19 11.03 0.94
CA CYS A 108 16.38 11.46 1.68
C CYS A 108 17.45 12.09 0.78
N LEU A 109 17.65 11.56 -0.44
CA LEU A 109 18.66 12.05 -1.37
C LEU A 109 18.19 13.30 -2.15
N ASN A 110 16.88 13.47 -2.32
CA ASN A 110 16.27 14.50 -3.16
C ASN A 110 15.26 15.36 -2.39
N THR A 111 15.46 15.57 -1.09
CA THR A 111 14.52 16.33 -0.24
C THR A 111 14.16 17.67 -0.86
N ARG A 112 15.15 18.46 -1.29
CA ARG A 112 14.88 19.78 -1.88
C ARG A 112 14.02 19.70 -3.13
N LEU A 113 14.23 18.70 -3.99
CA LEU A 113 13.42 18.47 -5.17
C LEU A 113 11.98 18.07 -4.80
N ALA A 114 11.83 17.16 -3.83
CA ALA A 114 10.54 16.69 -3.34
C ALA A 114 9.63 17.84 -2.89
N PHE A 115 10.19 18.82 -2.18
CA PHE A 115 9.43 19.98 -1.69
C PHE A 115 9.34 21.14 -2.69
N ALA A 116 10.29 21.26 -3.62
CA ALA A 116 10.30 22.35 -4.60
C ALA A 116 9.31 22.13 -5.75
N SER A 117 9.26 20.91 -6.33
CA SER A 117 8.44 20.65 -7.52
C SER A 117 7.52 19.42 -7.43
N PRO A 118 6.67 19.33 -6.40
CA PRO A 118 5.78 18.18 -6.21
C PRO A 118 4.65 18.04 -7.24
N LEU A 119 4.27 19.13 -7.92
CA LEU A 119 3.19 19.16 -8.88
C LEU A 119 3.70 18.88 -10.30
N HIS A 120 4.84 19.46 -10.68
CA HIS A 120 5.33 19.40 -12.05
C HIS A 120 6.35 18.29 -12.31
N TYR A 121 7.28 18.01 -11.38
CA TYR A 121 8.36 17.07 -11.65
C TYR A 121 7.84 15.71 -12.12
N TYR A 122 8.36 15.26 -13.27
CA TYR A 122 8.02 13.95 -13.81
C TYR A 122 9.17 13.39 -14.65
N THR A 123 9.47 12.11 -14.47
CA THR A 123 10.30 11.35 -15.40
C THR A 123 9.72 9.95 -15.59
N ASN A 124 9.83 9.42 -16.81
CA ASN A 124 9.33 8.07 -17.11
C ASN A 124 10.08 6.97 -16.33
N LEU A 125 11.33 7.23 -15.92
CA LEU A 125 12.12 6.28 -15.14
C LEU A 125 11.66 6.28 -13.68
N ASP A 126 11.53 7.47 -13.09
CA ASP A 126 11.09 7.62 -11.71
C ASP A 126 9.64 7.14 -11.54
N SER A 127 8.78 7.36 -12.54
CA SER A 127 7.41 6.83 -12.51
C SER A 127 7.33 5.30 -12.45
N GLN A 128 8.40 4.56 -12.82
CA GLN A 128 8.36 3.09 -12.82
C GLN A 128 8.12 2.50 -11.43
N ILE A 129 8.63 3.12 -10.35
CA ILE A 129 8.37 2.60 -9.00
C ILE A 129 6.88 2.66 -8.63
N ILE A 130 6.19 3.71 -9.11
CA ILE A 130 4.75 3.86 -8.91
C ILE A 130 3.97 2.86 -9.77
N ILE A 131 4.37 2.66 -11.03
CA ILE A 131 3.72 1.68 -11.91
C ILE A 131 3.94 0.25 -11.40
N LEU A 132 5.11 -0.05 -10.85
CA LEU A 132 5.43 -1.31 -10.18
C LEU A 132 4.50 -1.55 -8.97
N SER A 133 4.20 -0.51 -8.19
CA SER A 133 3.22 -0.59 -7.10
C SER A 133 1.78 -0.75 -7.58
N ILE A 134 1.39 -0.07 -8.67
CA ILE A 134 0.08 -0.27 -9.29
C ILE A 134 -0.08 -1.72 -9.76
N GLY A 135 0.95 -2.28 -10.40
CA GLY A 135 0.98 -3.69 -10.81
C GLY A 135 0.86 -4.65 -9.63
N TYR A 136 1.51 -4.36 -8.50
CA TYR A 136 1.35 -5.11 -7.26
C TYR A 136 -0.10 -5.07 -6.75
N PHE A 137 -0.67 -3.88 -6.56
CA PHE A 137 -2.04 -3.74 -6.05
C PHE A 137 -3.07 -4.40 -6.97
N PHE A 138 -2.83 -4.36 -8.28
CA PHE A 138 -3.67 -5.05 -9.25
C PHE A 138 -3.59 -6.58 -9.09
N TYR A 139 -2.38 -7.12 -9.00
CA TYR A 139 -2.16 -8.55 -8.78
C TYR A 139 -2.76 -9.02 -7.45
N ASP A 140 -2.43 -8.37 -6.34
CA ASP A 140 -2.87 -8.74 -4.99
C ASP A 140 -4.39 -8.56 -4.83
N GLY A 141 -4.97 -7.50 -5.42
CA GLY A 141 -6.42 -7.33 -5.51
C GLY A 141 -7.11 -8.45 -6.29
N PHE A 142 -6.54 -8.87 -7.42
CA PHE A 142 -7.07 -9.99 -8.19
C PHE A 142 -6.96 -11.31 -7.44
N ASP A 143 -5.82 -11.57 -6.78
CA ASP A 143 -5.65 -12.73 -5.91
C ASP A 143 -6.72 -12.72 -4.83
N LEU A 144 -6.88 -11.64 -4.06
CA LEU A 144 -7.92 -11.54 -3.02
C LEU A 144 -9.33 -11.87 -3.52
N ILE A 145 -9.71 -11.43 -4.73
CA ILE A 145 -11.03 -11.72 -5.31
C ILE A 145 -11.20 -13.20 -5.65
N VAL A 146 -10.19 -13.82 -6.26
CA VAL A 146 -10.26 -15.21 -6.72
C VAL A 146 -10.12 -16.19 -5.57
N ASN A 147 -9.31 -15.83 -4.58
CA ASN A 147 -8.67 -16.78 -3.69
C ASN A 147 -9.05 -16.62 -2.21
N ASP A 148 -9.65 -15.50 -1.80
CA ASP A 148 -10.04 -15.26 -0.40
C ASP A 148 -11.57 -15.30 -0.21
N LYS A 149 -12.03 -15.62 1.01
CA LYS A 149 -13.46 -15.54 1.34
C LYS A 149 -13.86 -14.06 1.42
N LEU A 150 -15.04 -13.69 0.88
CA LEU A 150 -15.60 -12.34 0.98
C LEU A 150 -15.95 -11.99 2.43
N SER A 151 -14.95 -11.50 3.17
CA SER A 151 -15.08 -10.97 4.53
C SER A 151 -15.08 -9.44 4.51
N ILE A 152 -15.53 -8.80 5.60
CA ILE A 152 -15.44 -7.34 5.77
C ILE A 152 -13.97 -6.89 5.67
N SER A 153 -13.04 -7.64 6.26
CA SER A 153 -11.61 -7.32 6.22
C SER A 153 -11.05 -7.39 4.79
N THR A 154 -11.46 -8.39 4.02
CA THR A 154 -11.09 -8.55 2.60
C THR A 154 -11.67 -7.41 1.75
N GLY A 155 -12.93 -7.02 2.01
CA GLY A 155 -13.58 -5.89 1.33
C GLY A 155 -12.88 -4.55 1.59
N VAL A 156 -12.47 -4.27 2.84
CA VAL A 156 -11.70 -3.06 3.17
C VAL A 156 -10.34 -3.04 2.47
N LEU A 157 -9.66 -4.19 2.41
CA LEU A 157 -8.37 -4.31 1.72
C LEU A 157 -8.52 -4.13 0.20
N LEU A 158 -9.57 -4.70 -0.39
CA LEU A 158 -9.86 -4.54 -1.82
C LEU A 158 -10.20 -3.09 -2.17
N PHE A 159 -10.97 -2.42 -1.32
CA PHE A 159 -11.24 -0.99 -1.45
C PHE A 159 -9.95 -0.17 -1.38
N HIS A 160 -9.06 -0.49 -0.42
CA HIS A 160 -7.73 0.11 -0.33
C HIS A 160 -6.93 -0.06 -1.64
N HIS A 161 -6.84 -1.28 -2.20
CA HIS A 161 -6.13 -1.49 -3.48
C HIS A 161 -6.75 -0.73 -4.63
N THR A 162 -8.08 -0.73 -4.72
CA THR A 162 -8.81 -0.02 -5.78
C THR A 162 -8.55 1.49 -5.70
N ALA A 163 -8.60 2.06 -4.48
CA ALA A 163 -8.31 3.47 -4.24
C ALA A 163 -6.83 3.80 -4.56
N SER A 164 -5.88 2.95 -4.12
CA SER A 164 -4.45 3.12 -4.42
C SER A 164 -4.18 3.10 -5.91
N ILE A 165 -4.72 2.12 -6.65
CA ILE A 165 -4.60 2.04 -8.11
C ILE A 165 -5.14 3.32 -8.75
N PHE A 166 -6.32 3.78 -8.34
CA PHE A 166 -6.94 4.97 -8.91
C PHE A 166 -6.12 6.25 -8.68
N VAL A 167 -5.68 6.50 -7.44
CA VAL A 167 -4.89 7.70 -7.08
C VAL A 167 -3.54 7.68 -7.78
N LEU A 168 -2.81 6.57 -7.73
CA LEU A 168 -1.49 6.45 -8.35
C LEU A 168 -1.55 6.49 -9.87
N SER A 169 -2.55 5.84 -10.49
CA SER A 169 -2.75 5.91 -11.94
C SER A 169 -3.05 7.32 -12.40
N THR A 170 -3.78 8.11 -11.60
CA THR A 170 -4.05 9.51 -11.91
C THR A 170 -2.75 10.33 -11.98
N ALA A 171 -1.81 10.13 -11.06
CA ALA A 171 -0.50 10.79 -11.12
C ALA A 171 0.32 10.37 -12.35
N VAL A 172 0.36 9.07 -12.66
CA VAL A 172 1.12 8.56 -13.81
C VAL A 172 0.52 9.02 -15.15
N LEU A 173 -0.80 8.90 -15.33
CA LEU A 173 -1.50 9.24 -16.57
C LEU A 173 -1.52 10.74 -16.85
N SER A 174 -1.63 11.58 -15.82
CA SER A 174 -1.54 13.03 -15.97
C SER A 174 -0.12 13.53 -16.22
N GLN A 175 0.89 12.70 -15.93
CA GLN A 175 2.30 13.09 -15.86
C GLN A 175 2.55 14.27 -14.91
N LYS A 176 1.77 14.31 -13.83
CA LYS A 176 1.79 15.33 -12.78
C LYS A 176 1.74 14.66 -11.42
N PHE A 177 2.09 15.40 -10.36
CA PHE A 177 1.98 14.92 -8.98
C PHE A 177 2.82 13.68 -8.67
N LEU A 178 3.93 13.44 -9.39
CA LEU A 178 4.76 12.25 -9.16
C LEU A 178 5.37 12.26 -7.75
N LEU A 179 5.92 13.38 -7.31
CA LEU A 179 6.51 13.46 -5.96
C LEU A 179 5.44 13.48 -4.87
N TYR A 180 4.24 13.98 -5.17
CA TYR A 180 3.08 13.82 -4.27
C TYR A 180 2.71 12.33 -4.11
N ALA A 181 2.73 11.56 -5.20
CA ALA A 181 2.57 10.10 -5.14
C ALA A 181 3.71 9.42 -4.38
N TYR A 182 4.95 9.92 -4.48
CA TYR A 182 6.07 9.44 -3.67
C TYR A 182 5.84 9.68 -2.18
N TRP A 183 5.39 10.88 -1.80
CA TRP A 183 5.01 11.16 -0.42
C TRP A 183 3.90 10.22 0.05
N ALA A 184 2.86 9.97 -0.74
CA ALA A 184 1.83 8.99 -0.40
C ALA A 184 2.40 7.58 -0.20
N MET A 185 3.32 7.15 -1.06
CA MET A 185 3.96 5.85 -0.98
C MET A 185 4.99 5.72 0.15
N LEU A 186 5.41 6.80 0.82
CA LEU A 186 6.19 6.70 2.06
C LEU A 186 5.43 5.90 3.14
N MET A 187 4.10 5.81 3.06
CA MET A 187 3.28 4.97 3.93
C MET A 187 3.67 3.48 3.85
N GLU A 188 4.27 3.01 2.75
CA GLU A 188 4.76 1.63 2.62
C GLU A 188 5.89 1.30 3.60
N MET A 189 6.64 2.30 4.09
CA MET A 189 7.62 2.08 5.15
C MET A 189 6.97 1.54 6.43
N SER A 190 5.75 2.00 6.75
CA SER A 190 4.97 1.43 7.85
C SER A 190 4.44 0.04 7.50
N SER A 191 4.08 -0.21 6.24
CA SER A 191 3.61 -1.53 5.78
C SER A 191 4.68 -2.62 5.95
N ILE A 192 5.97 -2.32 5.80
CA ILE A 192 7.07 -3.28 6.04
C ILE A 192 6.96 -3.88 7.45
N PHE A 193 6.87 -3.02 8.47
CA PHE A 193 6.77 -3.46 9.86
C PHE A 193 5.43 -4.16 10.14
N LEU A 194 4.35 -3.70 9.51
CA LEU A 194 3.02 -4.31 9.62
C LEU A 194 3.04 -5.76 9.09
N HIS A 195 3.58 -5.97 7.89
CA HIS A 195 3.65 -7.30 7.28
C HIS A 195 4.63 -8.22 8.02
N ALA A 196 5.79 -7.70 8.44
CA ALA A 196 6.72 -8.46 9.28
C ALA A 196 6.05 -8.91 10.59
N ARG A 197 5.30 -8.02 11.24
CA ARG A 197 4.51 -8.34 12.44
C ARG A 197 3.44 -9.41 12.16
N SER A 198 2.67 -9.26 11.08
CA SER A 198 1.65 -10.24 10.67
C SER A 198 2.26 -11.62 10.42
N ILE A 199 3.42 -11.69 9.78
CA ILE A 199 4.15 -12.96 9.57
C ILE A 199 4.53 -13.59 10.90
N LEU A 200 5.12 -12.84 11.84
CA LEU A 200 5.51 -13.35 13.16
C LEU A 200 4.31 -13.87 13.96
N HIS A 201 3.17 -13.20 13.85
CA HIS A 201 1.95 -13.59 14.54
C HIS A 201 1.30 -14.84 13.92
N ILE A 202 1.12 -14.88 12.59
CA ILE A 202 0.49 -16.02 11.90
C ILE A 202 1.35 -17.28 12.04
N SER A 203 2.67 -17.13 11.98
CA SER A 203 3.62 -18.24 12.15
C SER A 203 3.73 -18.74 13.60
N LYS A 204 3.11 -18.06 14.58
CA LYS A 204 3.27 -18.29 16.03
C LYS A 204 4.72 -18.13 16.55
N LEU A 205 5.61 -17.52 15.75
CA LEU A 205 6.98 -17.22 16.18
C LEU A 205 7.00 -16.12 17.25
N SER A 206 5.99 -15.24 17.26
CA SER A 206 5.83 -14.19 18.27
C SER A 206 5.62 -14.71 19.70
N THR A 207 5.11 -15.93 19.86
CA THR A 207 4.77 -16.55 21.16
C THR A 207 5.66 -17.71 21.55
N THR A 208 6.62 -18.10 20.69
CA THR A 208 7.51 -19.24 20.92
C THR A 208 8.98 -18.82 20.93
N SER A 209 9.65 -18.83 19.78
CA SER A 209 11.11 -18.67 19.70
C SER A 209 11.59 -17.22 19.56
N MET A 210 10.73 -16.29 19.09
CA MET A 210 11.13 -14.93 18.71
C MET A 210 10.39 -13.83 19.50
N ILE A 211 10.03 -14.09 20.76
CA ILE A 211 9.25 -13.16 21.61
C ILE A 211 9.93 -11.78 21.72
N GLY A 212 11.24 -11.73 21.99
CA GLY A 212 11.97 -10.47 22.11
C GLY A 212 11.98 -9.66 20.81
N PHE A 213 12.25 -10.33 19.69
CA PHE A 213 12.23 -9.70 18.36
C PHE A 213 10.81 -9.23 17.98
N SER A 214 9.78 -10.02 18.28
CA SER A 214 8.38 -9.65 18.03
C SER A 214 7.97 -8.39 18.79
N LYS A 215 8.46 -8.20 20.03
CA LYS A 215 8.22 -6.95 20.77
C LYS A 215 8.89 -5.75 20.09
N VAL A 216 10.14 -5.89 19.65
CA VAL A 216 10.85 -4.83 18.92
C VAL A 216 10.10 -4.46 17.65
N ILE A 217 9.65 -5.45 16.87
CA ILE A 217 8.87 -5.23 15.65
C ILE A 217 7.52 -4.56 15.95
N SER A 218 6.84 -4.93 17.04
CA SER A 218 5.59 -4.27 17.47
C SER A 218 5.80 -2.78 17.78
N TYR A 219 6.83 -2.43 18.56
CA TYR A 219 7.16 -1.03 18.85
C TYR A 219 7.60 -0.27 17.59
N ALA A 220 8.43 -0.88 16.74
CA ALA A 220 8.85 -0.29 15.48
C ALA A 220 7.64 -0.04 14.56
N ASN A 221 6.70 -0.99 14.49
CA ASN A 221 5.45 -0.85 13.75
C ASN A 221 4.62 0.33 14.28
N LEU A 222 4.48 0.48 15.60
CA LEU A 222 3.74 1.60 16.20
C LEU A 222 4.36 2.96 15.83
N ILE A 223 5.68 3.09 15.98
CA ILE A 223 6.40 4.33 15.64
C ILE A 223 6.28 4.61 14.14
N ALA A 224 6.50 3.60 13.30
CA ALA A 224 6.38 3.74 11.86
C ALA A 224 4.96 4.13 11.43
N PHE A 225 3.93 3.62 12.11
CA PHE A 225 2.54 3.99 11.84
C PHE A 225 2.29 5.48 12.11
N ILE A 226 2.82 6.01 13.21
CA ILE A 226 2.67 7.43 13.56
C ILE A 226 3.41 8.32 12.54
N VAL A 227 4.68 7.98 12.24
CA VAL A 227 5.54 8.80 11.37
C VAL A 227 5.18 8.67 9.91
N PHE A 228 5.08 7.46 9.38
CA PHE A 228 4.92 7.22 7.95
C PHE A 228 3.46 7.19 7.50
N ARG A 229 2.47 6.98 8.39
CA ARG A 229 1.06 7.07 8.02
C ARG A 229 0.43 8.37 8.48
N PHE A 230 0.29 8.60 9.79
CA PHE A 230 -0.48 9.77 10.26
C PHE A 230 0.18 11.10 9.90
N PHE A 231 1.49 11.23 10.13
CA PHE A 231 2.19 12.47 9.79
C PHE A 231 2.23 12.71 8.27
N VAL A 232 2.60 11.71 7.47
CA VAL A 232 2.58 11.80 6.00
C VAL A 232 1.19 12.13 5.47
N GLN A 233 0.14 11.47 5.96
CA GLN A 233 -1.24 11.73 5.55
C GLN A 233 -1.66 13.17 5.85
N THR A 234 -1.35 13.66 7.05
CA THR A 234 -1.64 15.04 7.45
C THR A 234 -0.87 16.03 6.58
N PHE A 235 0.39 15.73 6.30
CA PHE A 235 1.26 16.53 5.43
C PHE A 235 0.71 16.62 4.00
N LEU A 236 0.28 15.50 3.41
CA LEU A 236 -0.31 15.46 2.06
C LEU A 236 -1.57 16.32 1.94
N VAL A 237 -2.43 16.30 2.97
CA VAL A 237 -3.64 17.12 3.03
C VAL A 237 -3.26 18.60 3.21
N GLY A 238 -2.31 18.91 4.07
CA GLY A 238 -1.79 20.27 4.26
C GLY A 238 -1.20 20.86 2.98
N TRP A 239 -0.39 20.08 2.26
CA TRP A 239 0.19 20.50 0.99
C TRP A 239 -0.87 20.70 -0.09
N ALA A 240 -1.85 19.80 -0.17
CA ALA A 240 -2.97 19.94 -1.11
C ALA A 240 -3.78 21.22 -0.81
N TRP A 241 -3.99 21.54 0.46
CA TRP A 241 -4.67 22.77 0.89
C TRP A 241 -3.95 24.03 0.45
N THR A 242 -2.62 24.10 0.63
CA THR A 242 -1.84 25.29 0.23
C THR A 242 -1.74 25.46 -1.29
N ASN A 243 -1.91 24.39 -2.06
CA ASN A 243 -1.78 24.40 -3.51
C ASN A 243 -3.13 24.24 -4.24
N LEU A 244 -4.24 24.44 -3.53
CA LEU A 244 -5.60 24.30 -4.06
C LEU A 244 -5.85 25.11 -5.34
N ASP A 245 -5.35 26.35 -5.36
CA ASP A 245 -5.55 27.28 -6.49
C ASP A 245 -4.70 26.93 -7.72
N HIS A 246 -3.72 26.02 -7.57
CA HIS A 246 -2.79 25.63 -8.62
C HIS A 246 -3.15 24.30 -9.30
N MET A 247 -4.29 23.70 -8.93
CA MET A 247 -4.75 22.44 -9.51
C MET A 247 -6.24 22.43 -9.80
N HIS A 248 -6.65 21.64 -10.79
CA HIS A 248 -8.04 21.43 -11.12
C HIS A 248 -8.79 20.81 -9.93
N ARG A 249 -10.06 21.19 -9.76
CA ARG A 249 -10.93 20.70 -8.67
C ARG A 249 -11.02 19.17 -8.58
N ALA A 250 -10.83 18.48 -9.71
CA ALA A 250 -10.78 17.02 -9.72
C ALA A 250 -9.57 16.46 -8.94
N PHE A 251 -8.37 17.03 -9.11
CA PHE A 251 -7.19 16.62 -8.34
C PHE A 251 -7.35 16.96 -6.87
N ALA A 252 -7.92 18.13 -6.56
CA ALA A 252 -8.25 18.48 -5.18
C ALA A 252 -9.21 17.45 -4.56
N PHE A 253 -10.29 17.07 -5.26
CA PHE A 253 -11.21 16.04 -4.77
C PHE A 253 -10.52 14.70 -4.54
N ILE A 254 -9.61 14.28 -5.42
CA ILE A 254 -8.83 13.06 -5.25
C ILE A 254 -7.92 13.17 -4.02
N ALA A 255 -7.24 14.30 -3.82
CA ALA A 255 -6.34 14.52 -2.68
C ALA A 255 -7.10 14.50 -1.34
N PHE A 256 -8.20 15.26 -1.21
CA PHE A 256 -8.96 15.32 0.04
C PHE A 256 -9.86 14.10 0.25
N GLY A 257 -10.58 13.67 -0.79
CA GLY A 257 -11.46 12.51 -0.73
C GLY A 257 -10.68 11.21 -0.53
N GLY A 258 -9.63 11.01 -1.33
CA GLY A 258 -8.69 9.90 -1.14
C GLY A 258 -8.03 9.99 0.23
N GLY A 259 -7.53 11.17 0.62
CA GLY A 259 -6.91 11.37 1.94
C GLY A 259 -7.82 11.01 3.11
N LEU A 260 -9.12 11.34 3.03
CA LEU A 260 -10.11 10.93 4.03
C LEU A 260 -10.32 9.42 4.06
N CYS A 261 -10.45 8.77 2.90
CA CYS A 261 -10.56 7.32 2.79
C CYS A 261 -9.36 6.60 3.42
N PHE A 262 -8.13 7.01 3.06
CA PHE A 262 -6.91 6.44 3.63
C PHE A 262 -6.77 6.74 5.12
N PHE A 263 -7.20 7.91 5.59
CA PHE A 263 -7.22 8.22 7.00
C PHE A 263 -8.11 7.26 7.80
N ILE A 264 -9.34 6.98 7.32
CA ILE A 264 -10.25 6.02 7.98
C ILE A 264 -9.65 4.62 8.03
N ILE A 265 -9.06 4.15 6.92
CA ILE A 265 -8.38 2.84 6.86
C ILE A 265 -7.20 2.81 7.85
N ASN A 266 -6.39 3.87 7.89
CA ASN A 266 -5.25 3.98 8.80
C ASN A 266 -5.68 3.98 10.27
N VAL A 267 -6.75 4.69 10.64
CA VAL A 267 -7.29 4.67 12.00
C VAL A 267 -7.79 3.26 12.36
N SER A 268 -8.54 2.61 11.47
CA SER A 268 -9.04 1.24 11.70
C SER A 268 -7.89 0.24 11.94
N LEU A 269 -6.86 0.28 11.09
CA LEU A 269 -5.67 -0.56 11.23
C LEU A 269 -4.89 -0.25 12.51
N PHE A 270 -4.75 1.02 12.87
CA PHE A 270 -4.07 1.44 14.08
C PHE A 270 -4.75 0.90 15.33
N LEU A 271 -6.08 1.04 15.43
CA LEU A 271 -6.86 0.49 16.54
C LEU A 271 -6.72 -1.03 16.65
N ARG A 272 -6.72 -1.74 15.50
CA ARG A 272 -6.50 -3.19 15.46
C ARG A 272 -5.12 -3.56 16.01
N ILE A 273 -4.07 -2.81 15.67
CA ILE A 273 -2.70 -3.03 16.17
C ILE A 273 -2.64 -2.80 17.68
N LEU A 274 -3.19 -1.68 18.16
CA LEU A 274 -3.21 -1.36 19.59
C LEU A 274 -3.93 -2.41 20.42
N HIS A 275 -5.05 -2.93 19.92
CA HIS A 275 -5.79 -4.00 20.58
C HIS A 275 -4.97 -5.30 20.63
N SER A 276 -4.43 -5.74 19.49
CA SER A 276 -3.71 -7.01 19.39
C SER A 276 -2.37 -7.05 20.12
N ASP A 277 -1.71 -5.91 20.33
CA ASP A 277 -0.48 -5.81 21.13
C ASP A 277 -0.76 -5.50 22.62
N GLY A 278 -2.02 -5.44 23.04
CA GLY A 278 -2.40 -5.22 24.44
C GLY A 278 -2.17 -3.78 24.94
N PHE A 279 -2.04 -2.82 24.02
CA PHE A 279 -1.92 -1.40 24.36
C PHE A 279 -3.26 -0.75 24.73
N LEU A 280 -4.40 -1.39 24.38
CA LEU A 280 -5.75 -0.98 24.80
C LEU A 280 -6.33 -1.96 25.83
N LEU A 281 -6.92 -1.40 26.90
CA LEU A 281 -7.58 -2.15 27.97
C LEU A 281 -8.93 -2.71 27.47
N SER A 282 -8.95 -3.99 27.09
CA SER A 282 -10.05 -5.00 26.99
C SER A 282 -11.54 -4.61 26.89
N SER A 283 -11.94 -3.45 26.37
CA SER A 283 -13.37 -3.08 26.22
C SER A 283 -13.96 -3.30 24.83
N VAL A 284 -13.16 -3.67 23.81
CA VAL A 284 -13.62 -3.89 22.43
C VAL A 284 -13.66 -5.40 22.11
N VAL A 285 -14.22 -6.18 23.03
CA VAL A 285 -14.29 -7.66 23.02
C VAL A 285 -15.48 -8.20 22.22
N SER A 286 -16.10 -7.42 21.32
CA SER A 286 -17.28 -7.90 20.59
C SER A 286 -16.96 -8.63 19.27
N GLN A 287 -15.90 -8.29 18.54
CA GLN A 287 -15.69 -8.82 17.18
C GLN A 287 -14.86 -10.12 17.18
N ASP A 288 -13.73 -10.17 17.89
CA ASP A 288 -12.88 -11.37 17.93
C ASP A 288 -13.54 -12.55 18.67
N ARG A 289 -14.42 -12.28 19.65
CA ARG A 289 -15.28 -13.33 20.23
C ARG A 289 -16.37 -13.79 19.27
N LEU A 290 -16.90 -12.90 18.42
CA LEU A 290 -17.87 -13.29 17.42
C LEU A 290 -17.22 -14.17 16.35
N ASP A 291 -16.03 -13.79 15.89
CA ASP A 291 -15.27 -14.56 14.90
C ASP A 291 -14.79 -15.90 15.47
N ALA A 292 -14.40 -15.96 16.76
CA ALA A 292 -14.10 -17.21 17.44
C ALA A 292 -15.36 -18.10 17.62
N LEU A 293 -16.51 -17.51 17.92
CA LEU A 293 -17.78 -18.25 18.01
C LEU A 293 -18.27 -18.72 16.62
N LEU A 294 -17.98 -17.96 15.56
CA LEU A 294 -18.30 -18.34 14.18
C LEU A 294 -17.33 -19.42 13.67
N GLU A 295 -16.04 -19.37 14.03
CA GLU A 295 -15.07 -20.45 13.75
C GLU A 295 -15.41 -21.73 14.53
N ASP A 296 -15.84 -21.62 15.79
CA ASP A 296 -16.28 -22.77 16.59
C ASP A 296 -17.57 -23.41 16.02
N ASN A 297 -18.50 -22.60 15.48
CA ASN A 297 -19.70 -23.11 14.81
C ASN A 297 -19.38 -23.77 13.46
N GLU A 298 -18.49 -23.17 12.64
CA GLU A 298 -18.10 -23.74 11.34
C GLU A 298 -17.33 -25.07 11.52
N TYR A 299 -16.57 -25.22 12.60
CA TYR A 299 -15.91 -26.48 12.96
C TYR A 299 -16.91 -27.54 13.46
N SER A 300 -17.90 -27.16 14.28
CA SER A 300 -18.96 -28.05 14.76
C SER A 300 -19.80 -28.61 13.61
N ASP A 301 -20.24 -27.76 12.68
CA ASP A 301 -21.05 -28.18 11.52
C ASP A 301 -20.26 -29.10 10.59
N SER A 302 -18.95 -28.85 10.42
CA SER A 302 -18.09 -29.74 9.64
C SER A 302 -17.95 -31.12 10.27
N PHE A 303 -17.82 -31.20 11.60
CA PHE A 303 -17.69 -32.46 12.33
C PHE A 303 -18.99 -33.27 12.31
N GLU A 304 -20.14 -32.59 12.42
CA GLU A 304 -21.45 -33.22 12.37
C GLU A 304 -21.78 -33.76 10.97
N SER A 305 -21.36 -33.05 9.91
CA SER A 305 -21.50 -33.52 8.52
C SER A 305 -20.64 -34.75 8.21
N VAL A 306 -19.42 -34.81 8.76
CA VAL A 306 -18.51 -35.97 8.61
C VAL A 306 -19.05 -37.18 9.36
N ALA A 307 -19.53 -36.99 10.59
CA ALA A 307 -20.15 -38.06 11.39
C ALA A 307 -21.43 -38.62 10.75
N GLN A 308 -22.24 -37.76 10.08
CA GLN A 308 -23.40 -38.22 9.31
C GLN A 308 -22.99 -39.00 8.06
N SER A 309 -21.87 -38.67 7.42
CA SER A 309 -21.37 -39.42 6.26
C SER A 309 -20.83 -40.81 6.64
N GLU A 310 -20.08 -40.91 7.73
CA GLU A 310 -19.57 -42.21 8.24
C GLU A 310 -20.70 -43.12 8.71
N LYS A 311 -21.73 -42.55 9.34
CA LYS A 311 -22.92 -43.32 9.75
C LYS A 311 -23.73 -43.83 8.57
N LYS A 312 -23.69 -43.13 7.42
CA LYS A 312 -24.36 -43.54 6.19
C LYS A 312 -23.59 -44.66 5.49
N GLU A 313 -22.26 -44.59 5.44
CA GLU A 313 -21.43 -45.69 4.92
C GLU A 313 -21.56 -46.99 5.74
N LEU A 314 -21.72 -46.89 7.07
CA LEU A 314 -21.93 -48.06 7.94
C LEU A 314 -23.32 -48.70 7.83
N LEU A 315 -24.30 -48.01 7.22
CA LEU A 315 -25.65 -48.54 6.98
C LEU A 315 -25.81 -49.12 5.57
N ASP A 316 -24.85 -48.88 4.69
CA ASP A 316 -24.81 -49.36 3.30
C ASP A 316 -23.90 -50.61 3.12
N VAL A 317 -23.46 -51.24 4.22
CA VAL A 317 -22.75 -52.55 4.29
C VAL A 317 -23.62 -53.59 4.97
#